data_AF-A0A522Q1J5-F1
#
_entry.id   AF-A0A522Q1J5-F1
#
_cell.length_a   1.000
_cell.length_b   1.000
_cell.length_c   1.000
_cell.angle_alpha   90.00
_cell.angle_beta   90.00
_cell.angle_gamma   90.00
#
_symmetry.space_group_name_H-M   'P 1'
#
loop_
_entity.id
_entity.type
_entity.pdbx_description
1 polymer ?
#
loop_
_entity_poly.entity_id
_entity_poly.type
_entity_poly.pdbx_seq_one_letter_code
_entity_poly.pdbx_strand_id
1 'polypeptide(L)'
;MAPVILALFLLQPVGTTMLPKVDTAPWNEILRQYVNQQHLVDYSKLKQQDWKKLREFVGDLGHQGSQESSPDEIKALLINAYNSMTMEWIIENYPVQSIWDTQTPFKARRFLLGGESVSLDEIESRLREMKDPRIHAALVCAARSCPPLRSGAYVAARLDEQLDANVREWLANSALNKFYPERHLVTVSPIFKWYSKDFDAYPGGLRGFLLRFGPPAAIEKLRDGKFTIRFANYHWGLNDQYGRGLGYSSFQLGVSWLKNWILSWSANLGRKYNVNPAIFGGIYVGAIPFFTLCIGWIIRNMRRRKSIVLPVLAASFFFISAYLYLLVVGRNIPAWVYAFIFAIIGFGVYSTVRKIRAKARLDGKA
;
A
#
# COMPACT_ATOMS: atom_id res chain seq x y z
N MET A 1 -4.37 30.93 47.06
CA MET A 1 -4.98 31.52 45.85
C MET A 1 -4.00 31.34 44.71
N ALA A 2 -4.21 30.33 43.87
CA ALA A 2 -3.38 30.03 42.70
C ALA A 2 -4.23 30.23 41.43
N PRO A 3 -3.74 30.95 40.40
CA PRO A 3 -4.54 31.22 39.23
C PRO A 3 -4.59 29.99 38.33
N VAL A 4 -5.80 29.57 38.00
CA VAL A 4 -6.10 28.56 36.97
C VAL A 4 -5.84 29.20 35.61
N ILE A 5 -4.81 28.73 34.90
CA ILE A 5 -4.58 29.10 33.50
C ILE A 5 -5.58 28.30 32.66
N LEU A 6 -6.63 28.97 32.21
CA LEU A 6 -7.59 28.45 31.24
C LEU A 6 -6.91 28.52 29.85
N ALA A 7 -6.43 27.38 29.36
CA ALA A 7 -5.95 27.27 27.98
C ALA A 7 -7.15 27.28 27.02
N LEU A 8 -7.45 28.44 26.44
CA LEU A 8 -8.30 28.55 25.26
C LEU A 8 -7.57 27.87 24.09
N PHE A 9 -8.01 26.67 23.74
CA PHE A 9 -7.74 26.11 22.42
C PHE A 9 -8.50 26.95 21.39
N LEU A 10 -7.79 27.88 20.77
CA LEU A 10 -8.24 28.51 19.53
C LEU A 10 -8.39 27.40 18.48
N LEU A 11 -9.65 27.08 18.14
CA LEU A 11 -9.99 26.36 16.92
C LEU A 11 -9.41 27.17 15.76
N GLN A 12 -8.28 26.74 15.21
CA GLN A 12 -7.82 27.29 13.95
C GLN A 12 -8.87 26.97 12.88
N PRO A 13 -9.29 27.96 12.06
CA PRO A 13 -10.19 27.69 10.96
C PRO A 13 -9.55 26.64 10.05
N VAL A 14 -10.34 25.65 9.63
CA VAL A 14 -9.95 24.69 8.59
C VAL A 14 -9.55 25.53 7.39
N GLY A 15 -8.26 25.55 7.06
CA GLY A 15 -7.74 26.38 5.96
C GLY A 15 -8.50 26.05 4.68
N THR A 16 -8.95 27.06 3.96
CA THR A 16 -9.66 26.86 2.70
C THR A 16 -8.69 26.22 1.71
N THR A 17 -8.94 24.95 1.36
CA THR A 17 -8.10 24.23 0.40
C THR A 17 -8.31 24.85 -0.98
N MET A 18 -7.34 25.65 -1.43
CA MET A 18 -7.33 26.19 -2.79
C MET A 18 -6.84 25.11 -3.75
N LEU A 19 -7.76 24.50 -4.50
CA LEU A 19 -7.45 23.53 -5.56
C LEU A 19 -7.68 24.16 -6.95
N PRO A 20 -6.97 23.68 -7.99
CA PRO A 20 -7.15 24.20 -9.33
C PRO A 20 -8.56 23.86 -9.86
N LYS A 21 -9.15 24.80 -10.59
CA LYS A 21 -10.33 24.52 -11.42
C LYS A 21 -9.86 23.91 -12.73
N VAL A 22 -10.11 22.61 -12.89
CA VAL A 22 -9.67 21.83 -14.05
C VAL A 22 -10.89 21.39 -14.85
N ASP A 23 -10.83 21.58 -16.17
CA ASP A 23 -11.84 20.99 -17.07
C ASP A 23 -11.68 19.47 -17.10
N THR A 24 -12.76 18.77 -16.79
CA THR A 24 -12.78 17.30 -16.73
C THR A 24 -13.16 16.66 -18.06
N ALA A 25 -13.45 17.44 -19.11
CA ALA A 25 -13.81 16.91 -20.43
C ALA A 25 -12.74 15.97 -21.04
N PRO A 26 -11.43 16.31 -21.04
CA PRO A 26 -10.39 15.40 -21.57
C PRO A 26 -10.35 14.06 -20.84
N TRP A 27 -10.47 14.09 -19.50
CA TRP A 27 -10.53 12.89 -18.67
C TRP A 27 -11.79 12.06 -18.93
N ASN A 28 -12.94 12.72 -19.07
CA ASN A 28 -14.20 12.06 -19.39
C ASN A 28 -14.15 11.37 -20.76
N GLU A 29 -13.50 11.96 -21.76
CA GLU A 29 -13.28 11.34 -23.07
C GLU A 29 -12.37 10.11 -22.97
N ILE A 30 -11.27 10.18 -22.21
CA ILE A 30 -10.41 9.02 -21.94
C ILE A 30 -11.22 7.90 -21.30
N LEU A 31 -12.00 8.18 -20.27
CA LEU A 31 -12.81 7.16 -19.60
C LEU A 31 -13.82 6.50 -20.55
N ARG A 32 -14.50 7.28 -21.39
CA ARG A 32 -15.46 6.73 -22.37
C ARG A 32 -14.80 5.86 -23.44
N GLN A 33 -13.60 6.21 -23.87
CA GLN A 33 -12.91 5.53 -24.97
C GLN A 33 -12.17 4.28 -24.51
N TYR A 34 -11.67 4.26 -23.27
CA TYR A 34 -10.73 3.25 -22.78
C TYR A 34 -11.29 2.37 -21.67
N VAL A 35 -12.44 2.68 -21.08
CA VAL A 35 -13.10 1.84 -20.07
C VAL A 35 -14.29 1.14 -20.69
N ASN A 36 -14.30 -0.20 -20.65
CA ASN A 36 -15.41 -0.99 -21.19
C ASN A 36 -16.57 -1.16 -20.18
N GLN A 37 -17.63 -1.86 -20.60
CA GLN A 37 -18.80 -2.12 -19.75
C GLN A 37 -18.52 -3.02 -18.54
N GLN A 38 -17.39 -3.74 -18.54
CA GLN A 38 -16.90 -4.51 -17.39
C GLN A 38 -15.97 -3.68 -16.49
N HIS A 39 -15.83 -2.38 -16.74
CA HIS A 39 -14.96 -1.43 -16.04
C HIS A 39 -13.47 -1.77 -16.13
N LEU A 40 -13.08 -2.50 -17.17
CA LEU A 40 -11.69 -2.81 -17.49
C LEU A 40 -11.12 -1.75 -18.43
N VAL A 41 -9.82 -1.47 -18.29
CA VAL A 41 -9.13 -0.41 -19.02
C VAL A 41 -8.30 -0.99 -20.16
N ASP A 42 -8.40 -0.39 -21.35
CA ASP A 42 -7.51 -0.68 -22.46
C ASP A 42 -6.23 0.17 -22.34
N TYR A 43 -5.32 -0.28 -21.46
CA TYR A 43 -4.05 0.40 -21.23
C TYR A 43 -3.13 0.39 -22.46
N SER A 44 -3.18 -0.67 -23.27
CA SER A 44 -2.34 -0.79 -24.47
C SER A 44 -2.68 0.29 -25.49
N LYS A 45 -3.98 0.45 -25.81
CA LYS A 45 -4.47 1.44 -26.76
C LYS A 45 -4.32 2.85 -26.20
N LEU A 46 -4.62 3.06 -24.90
CA LEU A 46 -4.44 4.36 -24.25
C LEU A 46 -2.97 4.82 -24.32
N LYS A 47 -2.01 3.92 -24.06
CA LYS A 47 -0.57 4.23 -24.15
C LYS A 47 -0.14 4.62 -25.57
N GLN A 48 -0.75 4.00 -26.58
CA GLN A 48 -0.39 4.25 -27.99
C GLN A 48 -1.02 5.54 -28.54
N GLN A 49 -2.26 5.85 -28.14
CA GLN A 49 -3.06 6.87 -28.81
C GLN A 49 -3.20 8.16 -27.99
N ASP A 50 -3.55 8.07 -26.71
CA ASP A 50 -3.98 9.23 -25.90
C ASP A 50 -3.17 9.41 -24.61
N TRP A 51 -1.98 8.82 -24.52
CA TRP A 51 -1.07 8.95 -23.38
C TRP A 51 -0.78 10.42 -23.05
N LYS A 52 -0.52 11.24 -24.08
CA LYS A 52 -0.20 12.67 -23.91
C LYS A 52 -1.39 13.43 -23.33
N LYS A 53 -2.59 13.13 -23.82
CA LYS A 53 -3.85 13.72 -23.33
C LYS A 53 -4.10 13.41 -21.85
N LEU A 54 -3.82 12.18 -21.43
CA LEU A 54 -3.90 11.81 -20.01
C LEU A 54 -2.88 12.59 -19.18
N ARG A 55 -1.64 12.68 -19.64
CA ARG A 55 -0.56 13.40 -18.96
C ARG A 55 -0.82 14.90 -18.88
N GLU A 56 -1.38 15.50 -19.92
CA GLU A 56 -1.78 16.91 -19.92
C GLU A 56 -2.86 17.16 -18.87
N PHE A 57 -3.90 16.32 -18.82
CA PHE A 57 -4.93 16.41 -17.78
C PHE A 57 -4.34 16.25 -16.36
N VAL A 58 -3.44 15.28 -16.14
CA VAL A 58 -2.77 15.13 -14.83
C VAL A 58 -1.87 16.32 -14.52
N GLY A 59 -1.22 16.90 -15.53
CA GLY A 59 -0.44 18.13 -15.42
C GLY A 59 -1.29 19.32 -14.96
N ASP A 60 -2.50 19.46 -15.51
CA ASP A 60 -3.43 20.54 -15.15
C ASP A 60 -3.88 20.47 -13.69
N LEU A 61 -4.04 19.25 -13.14
CA LEU A 61 -4.30 19.04 -11.70
C LEU A 61 -3.16 19.54 -10.81
N GLY A 62 -1.94 19.64 -11.35
CA GLY A 62 -0.76 20.11 -10.65
C GLY A 62 -0.68 21.63 -10.49
N HIS A 63 -1.45 22.41 -11.26
CA HIS A 63 -1.44 23.87 -11.16
C HIS A 63 -1.91 24.36 -9.79
N GLN A 64 -1.38 25.51 -9.34
CA GLN A 64 -1.81 26.11 -8.08
C GLN A 64 -3.29 26.51 -8.14
N GLY A 65 -4.02 26.24 -7.06
CA GLY A 65 -5.38 26.74 -6.90
C GLY A 65 -5.40 28.26 -6.78
N SER A 66 -6.41 28.89 -7.38
CA SER A 66 -6.59 30.35 -7.36
C SER A 66 -7.91 30.79 -6.74
N GLN A 67 -8.77 29.84 -6.37
CA GLN A 67 -10.11 30.09 -5.87
C GLN A 67 -10.47 29.07 -4.79
N GLU A 68 -11.36 29.48 -3.88
CA GLU A 68 -11.98 28.57 -2.94
C GLU A 68 -12.91 27.59 -3.70
N SER A 69 -12.91 26.34 -3.25
CA SER A 69 -13.73 25.27 -3.82
C SER A 69 -14.69 24.77 -2.76
N SER A 70 -15.93 24.48 -3.16
CA SER A 70 -16.90 23.79 -2.31
C SER A 70 -16.42 22.37 -1.94
N PRO A 71 -16.95 21.77 -0.86
CA PRO A 71 -16.61 20.40 -0.50
C PRO A 71 -16.84 19.38 -1.63
N ASP A 72 -17.89 19.56 -2.44
CA ASP A 72 -18.17 18.65 -3.56
C ASP A 72 -17.22 18.87 -4.74
N GLU A 73 -16.80 20.11 -5.03
CA GLU A 73 -15.74 20.38 -6.00
C GLU A 73 -14.41 19.73 -5.57
N ILE A 74 -14.04 19.86 -4.29
CA ILE A 74 -12.85 19.24 -3.72
C ILE A 74 -12.95 17.71 -3.87
N LYS A 75 -14.05 17.09 -3.42
CA LYS A 75 -14.21 15.64 -3.45
C LYS A 75 -14.21 15.10 -4.89
N ALA A 76 -14.92 15.75 -5.81
CA ALA A 76 -14.94 15.35 -7.22
C ALA A 76 -13.54 15.45 -7.85
N LEU A 77 -12.81 16.54 -7.61
CA LEU A 77 -11.46 16.73 -8.12
C LEU A 77 -10.49 15.68 -7.57
N LEU A 78 -10.53 15.40 -6.27
CA LEU A 78 -9.66 14.40 -5.63
C LEU A 78 -9.92 12.98 -6.14
N ILE A 79 -11.19 12.60 -6.37
CA ILE A 79 -11.53 11.29 -6.97
C ILE A 79 -10.98 11.20 -8.41
N ASN A 80 -11.17 12.26 -9.21
CA ASN A 80 -10.64 12.29 -10.57
C ASN A 80 -9.10 12.27 -10.58
N ALA A 81 -8.46 13.00 -9.67
CA ALA A 81 -7.01 13.02 -9.51
C ALA A 81 -6.47 11.63 -9.18
N TYR A 82 -7.02 10.97 -8.16
CA TYR A 82 -6.61 9.62 -7.78
C TYR A 82 -6.69 8.64 -8.96
N ASN A 83 -7.83 8.62 -9.65
CA ASN A 83 -8.07 7.65 -10.73
C ASN A 83 -7.23 7.93 -11.98
N SER A 84 -7.10 9.20 -12.39
CA SER A 84 -6.28 9.59 -13.54
C SER A 84 -4.79 9.39 -13.28
N MET A 85 -4.28 9.79 -12.11
CA MET A 85 -2.89 9.56 -11.68
C MET A 85 -2.57 8.07 -11.56
N THR A 86 -3.52 7.26 -11.06
CA THR A 86 -3.36 5.79 -11.04
C THR A 86 -3.23 5.24 -12.46
N MET A 87 -4.08 5.67 -13.39
CA MET A 87 -4.00 5.26 -14.79
C MET A 87 -2.70 5.72 -15.45
N GLU A 88 -2.26 6.96 -15.23
CA GLU A 88 -0.99 7.47 -15.74
C GLU A 88 0.18 6.61 -15.25
N TRP A 89 0.21 6.29 -13.95
CA TRP A 89 1.25 5.44 -13.38
C TRP A 89 1.31 4.06 -14.01
N ILE A 90 0.15 3.44 -14.26
CA ILE A 90 0.12 2.16 -14.98
C ILE A 90 0.65 2.32 -16.39
N ILE A 91 0.25 3.36 -17.13
CA ILE A 91 0.71 3.62 -18.50
C ILE A 91 2.22 3.80 -18.55
N GLU A 92 2.81 4.56 -17.63
CA GLU A 92 4.26 4.76 -17.54
C GLU A 92 5.02 3.45 -17.34
N ASN A 93 4.44 2.52 -16.57
CA ASN A 93 5.06 1.23 -16.28
C ASN A 93 4.61 0.10 -17.24
N TYR A 94 3.62 0.33 -18.11
CA TYR A 94 3.04 -0.71 -18.95
C TYR A 94 4.09 -1.28 -19.93
N PRO A 95 4.18 -2.61 -20.11
CA PRO A 95 3.29 -3.64 -19.56
C PRO A 95 3.69 -4.13 -18.16
N VAL A 96 2.75 -4.06 -17.22
CA VAL A 96 2.80 -4.71 -15.89
C VAL A 96 1.64 -5.67 -15.69
N GLN A 97 1.76 -6.60 -14.75
CA GLN A 97 0.67 -7.52 -14.40
C GLN A 97 -0.11 -7.08 -13.18
N SER A 98 0.47 -6.21 -12.36
CA SER A 98 -0.18 -5.57 -11.20
C SER A 98 0.46 -4.22 -10.93
N ILE A 99 -0.30 -3.32 -10.32
CA ILE A 99 0.25 -2.08 -9.75
C ILE A 99 1.35 -2.37 -8.72
N TRP A 100 1.30 -3.51 -8.02
CA TRP A 100 2.33 -3.92 -7.07
C TRP A 100 3.66 -4.30 -7.71
N ASP A 101 3.71 -4.50 -9.03
CA ASP A 101 4.99 -4.74 -9.73
C ASP A 101 5.79 -3.45 -9.94
N THR A 102 5.15 -2.28 -9.74
CA THR A 102 5.75 -0.95 -9.86
C THR A 102 6.41 -0.50 -8.55
N GLN A 103 7.26 0.53 -8.60
CA GLN A 103 7.98 1.01 -7.42
C GLN A 103 7.10 1.88 -6.49
N THR A 104 6.95 1.43 -5.24
CA THR A 104 6.26 2.18 -4.14
C THR A 104 4.89 2.73 -4.59
N PRO A 105 4.00 1.89 -5.14
CA PRO A 105 2.88 2.33 -5.99
C PRO A 105 2.01 3.42 -5.36
N PHE A 106 1.69 3.31 -4.07
CA PHE A 106 0.75 4.24 -3.43
C PHE A 106 1.40 5.35 -2.59
N LYS A 107 2.61 5.10 -2.06
CA LYS A 107 3.28 5.98 -1.08
C LYS A 107 4.27 6.98 -1.66
N ALA A 108 4.72 6.81 -2.91
CA ALA A 108 5.66 7.75 -3.48
C ALA A 108 4.94 9.04 -3.87
N ARG A 109 5.48 10.17 -3.42
CA ARG A 109 5.03 11.51 -3.81
C ARG A 109 5.55 11.83 -5.21
N ARG A 110 4.84 11.34 -6.23
CA ARG A 110 5.26 11.44 -7.64
C ARG A 110 4.37 12.35 -8.47
N PHE A 111 3.23 12.76 -7.93
CA PHE A 111 2.27 13.61 -8.62
C PHE A 111 2.28 15.01 -8.04
N LEU A 112 1.79 15.96 -8.84
CA LEU A 112 1.48 17.30 -8.37
C LEU A 112 -0.03 17.45 -8.28
N LEU A 113 -0.49 18.06 -7.20
CA LEU A 113 -1.89 18.43 -7.01
C LEU A 113 -1.95 19.78 -6.30
N GLY A 114 -2.48 20.80 -6.96
CA GLY A 114 -2.57 22.13 -6.35
C GLY A 114 -1.21 22.77 -6.03
N GLY A 115 -0.17 22.46 -6.79
CA GLY A 115 1.21 22.89 -6.53
C GLY A 115 1.95 22.06 -5.46
N GLU A 116 1.31 21.06 -4.84
CA GLU A 116 1.92 20.20 -3.85
C GLU A 116 2.34 18.85 -4.44
N SER A 117 3.51 18.35 -4.03
CA SER A 117 3.91 16.98 -4.34
C SER A 117 3.15 15.99 -3.44
N VAL A 118 2.35 15.13 -4.06
CA VAL A 118 1.43 14.21 -3.39
C VAL A 118 1.58 12.77 -3.87
N SER A 119 1.20 11.83 -3.00
CA SER A 119 1.05 10.41 -3.27
C SER A 119 -0.42 10.01 -3.36
N LEU A 120 -0.70 8.82 -3.92
CA LEU A 120 -2.08 8.30 -4.00
C LEU A 120 -2.67 8.08 -2.60
N ASP A 121 -1.87 7.57 -1.65
CA ASP A 121 -2.27 7.39 -0.24
C ASP A 121 -2.68 8.72 0.41
N GLU A 122 -2.01 9.82 0.08
CA GLU A 122 -2.33 11.15 0.63
C GLU A 122 -3.62 11.71 0.04
N ILE A 123 -3.87 11.52 -1.27
CA ILE A 123 -5.14 11.89 -1.90
C ILE A 123 -6.30 11.10 -1.27
N GLU A 124 -6.12 9.79 -1.11
CA GLU A 124 -7.11 8.93 -0.44
C GLU A 124 -7.33 9.35 1.02
N SER A 125 -6.27 9.69 1.76
CA SER A 125 -6.39 10.17 3.15
C SER A 125 -7.21 11.47 3.23
N ARG A 126 -6.96 12.44 2.35
CA ARG A 126 -7.75 13.69 2.26
C ARG A 126 -9.23 13.40 1.99
N LEU A 127 -9.53 12.45 1.09
CA LEU A 127 -10.91 12.03 0.83
C LEU A 127 -11.56 11.36 2.04
N ARG A 128 -10.83 10.52 2.79
CA ARG A 128 -11.33 9.84 3.99
C ARG A 128 -11.66 10.82 5.12
N GLU A 129 -10.90 11.92 5.23
CA GLU A 129 -11.19 13.01 6.19
C GLU A 129 -12.53 13.71 5.92
N MET A 130 -13.07 13.59 4.70
CA MET A 130 -14.40 14.10 4.33
C MET A 130 -15.55 13.20 4.83
N LYS A 131 -15.24 12.07 5.47
CA LYS A 131 -16.19 11.17 6.17
C LYS A 131 -17.32 10.62 5.31
N ASP A 132 -17.08 10.44 4.01
CA ASP A 132 -18.02 9.82 3.08
C ASP A 132 -17.52 8.43 2.67
N PRO A 133 -18.04 7.32 3.22
CA PRO A 133 -17.53 5.98 2.92
C PRO A 133 -17.78 5.53 1.47
N ARG A 134 -18.62 6.24 0.71
CA ARG A 134 -18.88 5.94 -0.70
C ARG A 134 -17.65 6.16 -1.58
N ILE A 135 -16.66 6.94 -1.13
CA ILE A 135 -15.38 7.12 -1.83
C ILE A 135 -14.67 5.78 -2.08
N HIS A 136 -14.84 4.79 -1.20
CA HIS A 136 -14.21 3.47 -1.34
C HIS A 136 -14.78 2.66 -2.48
N ALA A 137 -15.92 3.09 -3.04
CA ALA A 137 -16.47 2.58 -4.29
C ALA A 137 -16.02 3.40 -5.51
N ALA A 138 -15.36 4.54 -5.33
CA ALA A 138 -14.98 5.48 -6.40
C ALA A 138 -13.48 5.53 -6.70
N LEU A 139 -12.64 5.02 -5.80
CA LEU A 139 -11.19 4.97 -5.95
C LEU A 139 -10.73 3.63 -6.53
N VAL A 140 -10.13 3.68 -7.72
CA VAL A 140 -9.74 2.49 -8.49
C VAL A 140 -8.22 2.37 -8.59
N CYS A 141 -7.69 1.49 -7.78
CA CYS A 141 -6.30 1.08 -7.64
C CYS A 141 -5.71 0.24 -8.80
N ALA A 142 -6.35 0.24 -9.98
CA ALA A 142 -5.99 -0.57 -11.15
C ALA A 142 -5.96 -2.11 -10.96
N ALA A 143 -6.52 -2.64 -9.87
CA ALA A 143 -6.68 -4.08 -9.64
C ALA A 143 -8.05 -4.59 -10.09
N ARG A 144 -8.14 -5.87 -10.46
CA ARG A 144 -9.39 -6.51 -10.91
C ARG A 144 -10.49 -6.58 -9.84
N SER A 145 -10.11 -6.56 -8.57
CA SER A 145 -11.07 -6.51 -7.46
C SER A 145 -11.31 -5.10 -6.91
N CYS A 146 -10.77 -4.05 -7.52
CA CYS A 146 -11.17 -2.68 -7.20
C CYS A 146 -12.68 -2.50 -7.57
N PRO A 147 -13.33 -1.46 -7.04
CA PRO A 147 -14.68 -1.10 -7.48
C PRO A 147 -14.73 -0.76 -8.99
N PRO A 148 -15.93 -0.70 -9.57
CA PRO A 148 -16.15 -0.21 -10.93
C PRO A 148 -15.48 1.15 -11.17
N LEU A 149 -14.58 1.21 -12.16
CA LEU A 149 -14.16 2.47 -12.74
C LEU A 149 -15.29 3.01 -13.62
N ARG A 150 -15.82 4.17 -13.24
CA ARG A 150 -16.89 4.82 -13.99
C ARG A 150 -16.39 5.25 -15.36
N SER A 151 -17.21 5.09 -16.40
CA SER A 151 -16.91 5.55 -17.78
C SER A 151 -17.11 7.07 -17.98
N GLY A 152 -16.97 7.86 -16.92
CA GLY A 152 -16.98 9.33 -17.00
C GLY A 152 -16.39 9.99 -15.75
N ALA A 153 -16.06 11.27 -15.85
CA ALA A 153 -15.42 12.03 -14.78
C ALA A 153 -16.41 12.50 -13.70
N TYR A 154 -16.05 12.45 -12.42
CA TYR A 154 -16.89 12.96 -11.34
C TYR A 154 -17.00 14.49 -11.42
N VAL A 155 -18.20 15.03 -11.21
CA VAL A 155 -18.46 16.48 -11.24
C VAL A 155 -19.28 16.90 -10.04
N ALA A 156 -18.96 18.06 -9.45
CA ALA A 156 -19.57 18.52 -8.21
C ALA A 156 -21.11 18.51 -8.27
N ALA A 157 -21.68 19.05 -9.35
CA ALA A 157 -23.13 19.18 -9.53
C ALA A 157 -23.93 17.86 -9.49
N ARG A 158 -23.27 16.71 -9.70
CA ARG A 158 -23.91 15.37 -9.68
C ARG A 158 -23.17 14.40 -8.78
N LEU A 159 -22.29 14.89 -7.90
CA LEU A 159 -21.34 14.03 -7.20
C LEU A 159 -22.06 13.00 -6.32
N ASP A 160 -23.08 13.45 -5.58
CA ASP A 160 -23.85 12.59 -4.69
C ASP A 160 -24.52 11.44 -5.46
N GLU A 161 -25.25 11.76 -6.52
CA GLU A 161 -25.88 10.77 -7.43
C GLU A 161 -24.84 9.80 -8.03
N GLN A 162 -23.69 10.32 -8.48
CA GLN A 162 -22.63 9.51 -9.08
C GLN A 162 -22.02 8.53 -8.08
N LEU A 163 -21.76 8.95 -6.84
CA LEU A 163 -21.26 8.09 -5.77
C LEU A 163 -22.30 7.01 -5.42
N ASP A 164 -23.55 7.42 -5.27
CA ASP A 164 -24.68 6.54 -4.98
C ASP A 164 -24.86 5.45 -6.07
N ALA A 165 -24.75 5.83 -7.34
CA ALA A 165 -24.82 4.91 -8.47
C ALA A 165 -23.64 3.94 -8.47
N ASN A 166 -22.41 4.43 -8.28
CA ASN A 166 -21.21 3.60 -8.33
C ASN A 166 -21.17 2.57 -7.18
N VAL A 167 -21.66 2.94 -5.99
CA VAL A 167 -21.78 1.99 -4.86
C VAL A 167 -22.80 0.88 -5.18
N ARG A 168 -23.96 1.24 -5.74
CA ARG A 168 -24.99 0.25 -6.13
C ARG A 168 -24.44 -0.70 -7.19
N GLU A 169 -23.75 -0.17 -8.20
CA GLU A 169 -23.11 -0.96 -9.26
C GLU A 169 -22.04 -1.89 -8.68
N TRP A 170 -21.20 -1.40 -7.76
CA TRP A 170 -20.19 -2.21 -7.09
C TRP A 170 -20.83 -3.37 -6.32
N LEU A 171 -21.84 -3.11 -5.50
CA LEU A 171 -22.52 -4.13 -4.71
C LEU A 171 -23.36 -5.10 -5.55
N ALA A 172 -23.84 -4.67 -6.72
CA ALA A 172 -24.54 -5.53 -7.66
C ALA A 172 -23.61 -6.43 -8.49
N ASN A 173 -22.32 -6.11 -8.57
CA ASN A 173 -21.35 -6.90 -9.31
C ASN A 173 -21.09 -8.25 -8.63
N SER A 174 -21.68 -9.32 -9.18
CA SER A 174 -21.62 -10.69 -8.64
C SER A 174 -20.22 -11.32 -8.63
N ALA A 175 -19.26 -10.76 -9.40
CA ALA A 175 -17.86 -11.17 -9.35
C ALA A 175 -17.13 -10.62 -8.11
N LEU A 176 -17.62 -9.51 -7.54
CA LEU A 176 -17.00 -8.80 -6.42
C LEU A 176 -17.78 -8.98 -5.11
N ASN A 177 -19.10 -9.02 -5.19
CA ASN A 177 -20.01 -9.07 -4.04
C ASN A 177 -21.14 -10.06 -4.31
N LYS A 178 -21.51 -10.88 -3.32
CA LYS A 178 -22.55 -11.92 -3.43
C LYS A 178 -23.49 -11.86 -2.23
N PHE A 179 -24.77 -11.71 -2.51
CA PHE A 179 -25.83 -11.69 -1.51
C PHE A 179 -26.61 -13.00 -1.58
N TYR A 180 -26.62 -13.76 -0.48
CA TYR A 180 -27.33 -15.04 -0.34
C TYR A 180 -28.43 -14.88 0.71
N PRO A 181 -29.58 -14.27 0.35
CA PRO A 181 -30.65 -13.98 1.30
C PRO A 181 -31.17 -15.24 2.00
N GLU A 182 -31.35 -16.33 1.25
CA GLU A 182 -31.82 -17.64 1.79
C GLU A 182 -30.88 -18.28 2.82
N ARG A 183 -29.62 -17.83 2.86
CA ARG A 183 -28.59 -18.34 3.79
C ARG A 183 -28.24 -17.32 4.87
N HIS A 184 -28.94 -16.17 4.92
CA HIS A 184 -28.58 -15.04 5.77
C HIS A 184 -27.09 -14.70 5.69
N LEU A 185 -26.54 -14.67 4.46
CA LEU A 185 -25.11 -14.50 4.21
C LEU A 185 -24.86 -13.47 3.11
N VAL A 186 -23.95 -12.53 3.39
CA VAL A 186 -23.44 -11.57 2.43
C VAL A 186 -21.92 -11.71 2.36
N THR A 187 -21.39 -11.96 1.17
CA THR A 187 -19.94 -12.02 0.92
C THR A 187 -19.54 -10.80 0.10
N VAL A 188 -18.72 -9.91 0.66
CA VAL A 188 -18.39 -8.62 0.04
C VAL A 188 -16.88 -8.44 -0.12
N SER A 189 -16.49 -7.43 -0.89
CA SER A 189 -15.08 -7.07 -1.09
C SER A 189 -14.35 -6.85 0.25
N PRO A 190 -13.07 -7.27 0.37
CA PRO A 190 -12.27 -7.00 1.56
C PRO A 190 -11.94 -5.51 1.75
N ILE A 191 -12.25 -4.63 0.79
CA ILE A 191 -12.21 -3.17 0.98
C ILE A 191 -13.05 -2.76 2.22
N PHE A 192 -14.23 -3.37 2.41
CA PHE A 192 -15.05 -3.15 3.61
C PHE A 192 -14.34 -3.54 4.91
N LYS A 193 -13.41 -4.51 4.85
CA LYS A 193 -12.60 -4.93 6.00
C LYS A 193 -11.41 -3.98 6.21
N TRP A 194 -10.72 -3.58 5.14
CA TRP A 194 -9.54 -2.71 5.21
C TRP A 194 -9.88 -1.32 5.74
N TYR A 195 -11.06 -0.81 5.37
CA TYR A 195 -11.56 0.51 5.77
C TYR A 195 -12.73 0.41 6.75
N SER A 196 -12.74 -0.62 7.62
CA SER A 196 -13.87 -0.87 8.52
C SER A 196 -14.26 0.36 9.34
N LYS A 197 -13.28 1.14 9.81
CA LYS A 197 -13.51 2.38 10.57
C LYS A 197 -14.38 3.40 9.83
N ASP A 198 -14.22 3.52 8.53
CA ASP A 198 -14.94 4.49 7.71
C ASP A 198 -16.40 4.02 7.52
N PHE A 199 -16.62 2.71 7.38
CA PHE A 199 -17.95 2.11 7.29
C PHE A 199 -18.66 2.03 8.65
N ASP A 200 -17.92 1.83 9.75
CA ASP A 200 -18.47 1.80 11.11
C ASP A 200 -19.02 3.18 11.53
N ALA A 201 -18.49 4.26 10.96
CA ALA A 201 -19.00 5.62 11.14
C ALA A 201 -20.28 5.92 10.35
N TYR A 202 -20.65 5.06 9.38
CA TYR A 202 -21.89 5.20 8.63
C TYR A 202 -23.10 4.84 9.50
N PRO A 203 -24.28 5.46 9.31
CA PRO A 203 -25.49 5.08 10.04
C PRO A 203 -25.81 3.57 9.91
N GLY A 204 -25.82 2.85 11.03
CA GLY A 204 -25.99 1.40 11.07
C GLY A 204 -24.72 0.59 10.73
N GLY A 205 -23.57 1.25 10.65
CA GLY A 205 -22.27 0.66 10.31
C GLY A 205 -22.24 0.03 8.92
N LEU A 206 -21.34 -0.93 8.72
CA LEU A 206 -21.26 -1.71 7.48
C LEU A 206 -22.59 -2.39 7.11
N ARG A 207 -23.35 -2.89 8.09
CA ARG A 207 -24.67 -3.51 7.82
C ARG A 207 -25.66 -2.49 7.25
N GLY A 208 -25.75 -1.31 7.86
CA GLY A 208 -26.60 -0.23 7.38
C GLY A 208 -26.21 0.23 5.97
N PHE A 209 -24.91 0.30 5.69
CA PHE A 209 -24.40 0.61 4.36
C PHE A 209 -24.83 -0.43 3.31
N LEU A 210 -24.67 -1.73 3.61
CA LEU A 210 -25.08 -2.82 2.72
C LEU A 210 -26.59 -2.86 2.52
N LEU A 211 -27.39 -2.60 3.56
CA LEU A 211 -28.85 -2.52 3.46
C LEU A 211 -29.31 -1.30 2.63
N ARG A 212 -28.57 -0.19 2.67
CA ARG A 212 -28.90 1.00 1.89
C ARG A 212 -28.62 0.83 0.39
N PHE A 213 -27.50 0.21 0.05
CA PHE A 213 -26.97 0.22 -1.32
C PHE A 213 -26.95 -1.15 -2.01
N GLY A 214 -27.20 -2.24 -1.28
CA GLY A 214 -27.20 -3.58 -1.84
C GLY A 214 -28.34 -3.82 -2.84
N PRO A 215 -28.30 -4.94 -3.60
CA PRO A 215 -29.30 -5.27 -4.60
C PRO A 215 -30.72 -5.32 -3.99
N PRO A 216 -31.72 -4.58 -4.51
CA PRO A 216 -33.03 -4.44 -3.85
C PRO A 216 -33.71 -5.76 -3.49
N ALA A 217 -33.72 -6.73 -4.42
CA ALA A 217 -34.34 -8.05 -4.20
C ALA A 217 -33.67 -8.86 -3.07
N ALA A 218 -32.37 -8.67 -2.84
CA ALA A 218 -31.68 -9.31 -1.73
C ALA A 218 -31.93 -8.57 -0.42
N ILE A 219 -31.94 -7.23 -0.45
CA ILE A 219 -32.16 -6.39 0.72
C ILE A 219 -33.56 -6.56 1.29
N GLU A 220 -34.59 -6.72 0.45
CA GLU A 220 -35.95 -6.97 0.91
C GLU A 220 -36.03 -8.16 1.88
N LYS A 221 -35.29 -9.23 1.56
CA LYS A 221 -35.21 -10.46 2.38
C LYS A 221 -34.27 -10.36 3.58
N LEU A 222 -33.30 -9.44 3.53
CA LEU A 222 -32.28 -9.23 4.57
C LEU A 222 -32.58 -8.04 5.48
N ARG A 223 -33.75 -7.40 5.31
CA ARG A 223 -34.13 -6.12 5.95
C ARG A 223 -34.11 -6.15 7.48
N ASP A 224 -34.23 -7.34 8.07
CA ASP A 224 -34.16 -7.53 9.53
C ASP A 224 -32.74 -7.32 10.09
N GLY A 225 -31.73 -7.17 9.21
CA GLY A 225 -30.33 -6.94 9.55
C GLY A 225 -29.62 -8.18 10.10
N LYS A 226 -30.28 -9.34 10.12
CA LYS A 226 -29.73 -10.59 10.69
C LYS A 226 -29.05 -11.40 9.59
N PHE A 227 -27.85 -10.97 9.21
CA PHE A 227 -26.99 -11.74 8.30
C PHE A 227 -25.51 -11.72 8.70
N THR A 228 -24.84 -12.79 8.32
CA THR A 228 -23.38 -12.92 8.45
C THR A 228 -22.71 -12.19 7.30
N ILE A 229 -21.67 -11.41 7.60
CA ILE A 229 -20.81 -10.78 6.59
C ILE A 229 -19.52 -11.58 6.49
N ARG A 230 -19.17 -12.01 5.27
CA ARG A 230 -17.88 -12.60 4.92
C ARG A 230 -17.17 -11.72 3.91
N PHE A 231 -15.85 -11.84 3.84
CA PHE A 231 -15.04 -11.10 2.90
C PHE A 231 -14.50 -12.03 1.81
N ALA A 232 -14.62 -11.61 0.56
CA ALA A 232 -14.08 -12.31 -0.60
C ALA A 232 -12.55 -12.18 -0.67
N ASN A 233 -11.94 -12.99 -1.55
CA ASN A 233 -10.53 -12.81 -1.92
C ASN A 233 -10.36 -11.58 -2.81
N TYR A 234 -9.22 -10.91 -2.69
CA TYR A 234 -8.89 -9.74 -3.52
C TYR A 234 -7.87 -10.09 -4.60
N HIS A 235 -8.24 -9.85 -5.86
CA HIS A 235 -7.40 -10.13 -7.01
C HIS A 235 -6.62 -8.88 -7.44
N TRP A 236 -5.32 -8.85 -7.12
CA TRP A 236 -4.41 -7.72 -7.40
C TRP A 236 -3.88 -7.63 -8.83
N GLY A 237 -4.20 -8.60 -9.68
CA GLY A 237 -3.92 -8.50 -11.11
C GLY A 237 -4.52 -7.23 -11.73
N LEU A 238 -3.88 -6.73 -12.78
CA LEU A 238 -4.25 -5.51 -13.48
C LEU A 238 -5.67 -5.60 -14.06
N ASN A 239 -6.46 -4.54 -13.96
CA ASN A 239 -7.78 -4.42 -14.57
C ASN A 239 -7.72 -4.13 -16.08
N ASP A 240 -6.99 -4.96 -16.81
CA ASP A 240 -6.73 -4.81 -18.25
C ASP A 240 -7.74 -5.59 -19.11
N GLN A 241 -8.17 -5.00 -20.23
CA GLN A 241 -9.15 -5.61 -21.14
C GLN A 241 -8.64 -6.86 -21.87
N TYR A 242 -7.33 -6.98 -22.11
CA TYR A 242 -6.72 -8.09 -22.86
C TYR A 242 -6.10 -9.14 -21.95
N GLY A 243 -6.52 -9.16 -20.69
CA GLY A 243 -6.19 -10.22 -19.77
C GLY A 243 -4.80 -10.12 -19.13
N ARG A 244 -4.13 -8.96 -19.21
CA ARG A 244 -2.93 -8.77 -18.38
C ARG A 244 -3.31 -8.84 -16.90
N GLY A 245 -2.55 -9.63 -16.15
CA GLY A 245 -2.82 -9.84 -14.73
C GLY A 245 -3.90 -10.89 -14.44
N LEU A 246 -4.52 -11.57 -15.42
CA LEU A 246 -5.51 -12.64 -15.15
C LEU A 246 -4.98 -13.73 -14.21
N GLY A 247 -3.70 -14.09 -14.36
CA GLY A 247 -3.04 -15.13 -13.59
C GLY A 247 -2.29 -14.63 -12.34
N TYR A 248 -2.46 -13.36 -11.95
CA TYR A 248 -1.68 -12.77 -10.87
C TYR A 248 -2.04 -13.40 -9.52
N SER A 249 -1.13 -14.22 -9.02
CA SER A 249 -1.33 -15.03 -7.81
C SER A 249 -0.96 -14.28 -6.53
N SER A 250 -1.48 -14.76 -5.39
CA SER A 250 -1.07 -14.27 -4.06
C SER A 250 0.43 -14.46 -3.78
N PHE A 251 1.06 -15.48 -4.40
CA PHE A 251 2.51 -15.67 -4.31
C PHE A 251 3.27 -14.55 -5.03
N GLN A 252 2.87 -14.22 -6.27
CA GLN A 252 3.46 -13.10 -7.02
C GLN A 252 3.26 -11.78 -6.28
N LEU A 253 2.07 -11.55 -5.71
CA LEU A 253 1.83 -10.39 -4.85
C LEU A 253 2.82 -10.34 -3.68
N GLY A 254 3.04 -11.47 -2.98
CA GLY A 254 4.00 -11.55 -1.88
C GLY A 254 5.43 -11.22 -2.30
N VAL A 255 5.85 -11.71 -3.48
CA VAL A 255 7.15 -11.40 -4.07
C VAL A 255 7.26 -9.92 -4.45
N SER A 256 6.27 -9.36 -5.14
CA SER A 256 6.29 -7.95 -5.56
C SER A 256 6.20 -6.99 -4.37
N TRP A 257 5.40 -7.34 -3.35
CA TRP A 257 5.37 -6.61 -2.07
C TRP A 257 6.74 -6.65 -1.38
N LEU A 258 7.36 -7.83 -1.28
CA LEU A 258 8.67 -7.98 -0.64
C LEU A 258 9.74 -7.17 -1.39
N LYS A 259 9.75 -7.25 -2.72
CA LYS A 259 10.63 -6.44 -3.58
C LYS A 259 10.44 -4.95 -3.29
N ASN A 260 9.20 -4.46 -3.26
CA ASN A 260 8.90 -3.06 -2.96
C ASN A 260 9.29 -2.65 -1.55
N TRP A 261 9.08 -3.52 -0.57
CA TRP A 261 9.50 -3.29 0.81
C TRP A 261 11.03 -3.16 0.89
N ILE A 262 11.79 -4.07 0.26
CA ILE A 262 13.25 -4.00 0.21
C ILE A 262 13.73 -2.73 -0.51
N LEU A 263 13.14 -2.40 -1.66
CA LEU A 263 13.52 -1.21 -2.43
C LEU A 263 13.23 0.08 -1.66
N SER A 264 12.06 0.21 -1.05
CA SER A 264 11.69 1.39 -0.26
C SER A 264 12.52 1.50 1.02
N TRP A 265 12.74 0.39 1.71
CA TRP A 265 13.59 0.31 2.89
C TRP A 265 15.02 0.71 2.58
N SER A 266 15.61 0.13 1.53
CA SER A 266 16.98 0.41 1.13
C SER A 266 17.16 1.86 0.65
N ALA A 267 16.22 2.40 -0.14
CA ALA A 267 16.23 3.82 -0.54
C ALA A 267 16.08 4.78 0.66
N ASN A 268 15.32 4.39 1.69
CA ASN A 268 15.20 5.18 2.91
C ASN A 268 16.51 5.14 3.72
N LEU A 269 17.15 3.98 3.84
CA LEU A 269 18.47 3.84 4.45
C LEU A 269 19.52 4.70 3.74
N GLY A 270 19.52 4.71 2.41
CA GLY A 270 20.45 5.53 1.65
C GLY A 270 20.27 7.03 1.89
N ARG A 271 19.02 7.51 1.91
CA ARG A 271 18.73 8.92 2.21
C ARG A 271 19.03 9.29 3.66
N LYS A 272 18.68 8.43 4.62
CA LYS A 272 18.75 8.76 6.05
C LYS A 272 20.15 8.58 6.64
N TYR A 273 20.87 7.56 6.18
CA TYR A 273 22.16 7.17 6.74
C TYR A 273 23.32 7.30 5.76
N ASN A 274 23.09 7.83 4.56
CA ASN A 274 24.13 8.01 3.53
C ASN A 274 24.83 6.70 3.11
N VAL A 275 24.06 5.60 3.09
CA VAL A 275 24.56 4.27 2.75
C VAL A 275 24.15 3.91 1.33
N ASN A 276 25.05 3.41 0.48
CA ASN A 276 24.63 2.93 -0.84
C ASN A 276 23.69 1.72 -0.69
N PRO A 277 22.40 1.82 -1.09
CA PRO A 277 21.41 0.77 -0.89
C PRO A 277 21.75 -0.54 -1.62
N ALA A 278 22.35 -0.44 -2.80
CA ALA A 278 22.72 -1.59 -3.61
C ALA A 278 23.88 -2.36 -2.98
N ILE A 279 24.89 -1.65 -2.44
CA ILE A 279 26.00 -2.29 -1.73
C ILE A 279 25.50 -2.95 -0.44
N PHE A 280 24.69 -2.23 0.35
CA PHE A 280 24.13 -2.78 1.58
C PHE A 280 23.30 -4.05 1.31
N GLY A 281 22.37 -3.97 0.35
CA GLY A 281 21.52 -5.09 -0.03
C GLY A 281 22.32 -6.25 -0.63
N GLY A 282 23.32 -5.94 -1.46
CA GLY A 282 24.23 -6.92 -2.04
C GLY A 282 25.03 -7.69 -0.99
N ILE A 283 25.55 -7.02 0.04
CA ILE A 283 26.22 -7.67 1.18
C ILE A 283 25.21 -8.51 1.96
N TYR A 284 24.04 -7.97 2.27
CA TYR A 284 23.02 -8.67 3.07
C TYR A 284 22.54 -9.97 2.41
N VAL A 285 22.20 -9.91 1.12
CA VAL A 285 21.74 -11.09 0.36
C VAL A 285 22.91 -12.02 0.03
N GLY A 286 24.05 -11.45 -0.38
CA GLY A 286 25.25 -12.21 -0.71
C GLY A 286 25.81 -13.00 0.47
N ALA A 287 25.62 -12.54 1.71
CA ALA A 287 26.05 -13.23 2.92
C ALA A 287 25.22 -14.49 3.25
N ILE A 288 23.98 -14.60 2.76
CA ILE A 288 23.07 -15.73 3.06
C ILE A 288 23.68 -17.09 2.68
N PRO A 289 24.13 -17.34 1.43
CA PRO A 289 24.70 -18.64 1.07
C PRO A 289 25.93 -19.01 1.91
N PHE A 290 26.81 -18.03 2.21
CA PHE A 290 27.99 -18.28 3.04
C PHE A 290 27.62 -18.56 4.49
N PHE A 291 26.65 -17.84 5.05
CA PHE A 291 26.11 -18.11 6.37
C PHE A 291 25.56 -19.54 6.45
N THR A 292 24.74 -19.95 5.48
CA THR A 292 24.17 -21.30 5.41
C THR A 292 25.24 -22.38 5.29
N LEU A 293 26.28 -22.15 4.47
CA LEU A 293 27.45 -23.04 4.40
C LEU A 293 28.17 -23.14 5.75
N CYS A 294 28.33 -22.04 6.47
CA CYS A 294 28.91 -22.04 7.81
C CYS A 294 28.06 -22.85 8.80
N ILE A 295 26.72 -22.73 8.76
CA ILE A 295 25.83 -23.58 9.57
C ILE A 295 26.02 -25.07 9.25
N GLY A 296 26.07 -25.43 7.95
CA GLY A 296 26.36 -26.80 7.53
C GLY A 296 27.72 -27.30 8.06
N TRP A 297 28.73 -26.43 8.06
CA TRP A 297 30.05 -26.71 8.60
C TRP A 297 30.03 -26.90 10.13
N ILE A 298 29.28 -26.07 10.87
CA ILE A 298 29.05 -26.23 12.32
C ILE A 298 28.46 -27.61 12.59
N ILE A 299 27.37 -27.97 11.91
CA ILE A 299 26.67 -29.25 12.10
C ILE A 299 27.62 -30.43 11.81
N ARG A 300 28.40 -30.35 10.72
CA ARG A 300 29.40 -31.36 10.35
C ARG A 300 30.49 -31.51 11.41
N ASN A 301 31.01 -30.41 11.95
CA ASN A 301 32.06 -30.46 12.98
C ASN A 301 31.52 -30.97 14.32
N MET A 302 30.29 -30.61 14.70
CA MET A 302 29.61 -31.17 15.88
C MET A 302 29.47 -32.69 15.79
N ARG A 303 28.99 -33.21 14.64
CA ARG A 303 28.86 -34.66 14.41
C ARG A 303 30.19 -35.39 14.48
N ARG A 304 31.29 -34.73 14.09
CA ARG A 304 32.65 -35.31 14.07
C ARG A 304 33.48 -35.00 15.33
N ARG A 305 32.87 -34.42 16.37
CA ARG A 305 33.55 -33.94 17.59
C ARG A 305 34.78 -33.06 17.31
N LYS A 306 34.76 -32.30 16.21
CA LYS A 306 35.80 -31.33 15.84
C LYS A 306 35.46 -29.93 16.36
N SER A 307 36.46 -29.05 16.42
CA SER A 307 36.26 -27.66 16.84
C SER A 307 35.23 -26.94 15.96
N ILE A 308 34.30 -26.21 16.57
CA ILE A 308 33.29 -25.41 15.89
C ILE A 308 33.61 -23.91 15.86
N VAL A 309 34.74 -23.51 16.45
CA VAL A 309 35.05 -22.09 16.70
C VAL A 309 35.12 -21.30 15.40
N LEU A 310 35.93 -21.77 14.44
CA LEU A 310 36.11 -21.10 13.15
C LEU A 310 34.80 -20.99 12.34
N PRO A 311 34.00 -22.06 12.16
CA PRO A 311 32.70 -21.94 11.49
C PRO A 311 31.73 -20.99 12.19
N VAL A 312 31.76 -20.92 13.53
CA VAL A 312 30.92 -19.99 14.30
C VAL A 312 31.36 -18.55 14.07
N LEU A 313 32.66 -18.26 14.11
CA LEU A 313 33.19 -16.92 13.82
C LEU A 313 32.84 -16.49 12.39
N ALA A 314 32.99 -17.39 11.41
CA ALA A 314 32.60 -17.13 10.02
C ALA A 314 31.09 -16.87 9.88
N ALA A 315 30.24 -17.71 10.50
CA ALA A 315 28.80 -17.49 10.53
C ALA A 315 28.44 -16.12 11.15
N SER A 316 29.06 -15.77 12.28
CA SER A 316 28.86 -14.48 12.92
C SER A 316 29.27 -13.32 12.01
N PHE A 317 30.42 -13.40 11.34
CA PHE A 317 30.88 -12.38 10.38
C PHE A 317 29.86 -12.17 9.26
N PHE A 318 29.41 -13.24 8.59
CA PHE A 318 28.41 -13.12 7.53
C PHE A 318 27.08 -12.59 8.04
N PHE A 319 26.66 -12.98 9.25
CA PHE A 319 25.44 -12.49 9.89
C PHE A 319 25.47 -10.99 10.17
N ILE A 320 26.63 -10.43 10.55
CA ILE A 320 26.76 -9.00 10.86
C ILE A 320 27.34 -8.16 9.70
N SER A 321 27.72 -8.79 8.58
CA SER A 321 28.46 -8.15 7.47
C SER A 321 27.81 -6.88 6.94
N ALA A 322 26.48 -6.89 6.71
CA ALA A 322 25.75 -5.71 6.26
C ALA A 322 25.73 -4.58 7.31
N TYR A 323 25.70 -4.94 8.60
CA TYR A 323 25.78 -3.99 9.70
C TYR A 323 27.19 -3.41 9.88
N LEU A 324 28.24 -4.20 9.60
CA LEU A 324 29.61 -3.68 9.56
C LEU A 324 29.77 -2.62 8.47
N TYR A 325 29.21 -2.86 7.28
CA TYR A 325 29.19 -1.85 6.22
C TYR A 325 28.44 -0.58 6.66
N LEU A 326 27.31 -0.75 7.36
CA LEU A 326 26.57 0.38 7.94
C LEU A 326 27.42 1.15 8.95
N LEU A 327 28.18 0.48 9.82
CA LEU A 327 29.06 1.15 10.80
C LEU A 327 30.20 1.93 10.13
N VAL A 328 30.73 1.45 9.01
CA VAL A 328 31.87 2.07 8.32
C VAL A 328 31.44 3.26 7.49
N VAL A 329 30.33 3.15 6.76
CA VAL A 329 29.92 4.15 5.76
C VAL A 329 28.75 5.01 6.25
N GLY A 330 27.92 4.46 7.12
CA GLY A 330 26.70 5.11 7.58
C GLY A 330 26.96 6.29 8.49
N ARG A 331 26.16 7.34 8.33
CA ARG A 331 26.14 8.53 9.19
C ARG A 331 24.83 8.61 9.94
N ASN A 332 24.82 9.25 11.13
CA ASN A 332 23.62 9.43 11.95
C ASN A 332 22.87 8.13 12.30
N ILE A 333 23.61 7.05 12.50
CA ILE A 333 23.04 5.74 12.85
C ILE A 333 22.46 5.83 14.27
N PRO A 334 21.25 5.31 14.53
CA PRO A 334 20.67 5.34 15.87
C PRO A 334 21.52 4.56 16.89
N ALA A 335 21.63 5.07 18.11
CA ALA A 335 22.42 4.47 19.19
C ALA A 335 22.07 2.99 19.47
N TRP A 336 20.80 2.61 19.31
CA TRP A 336 20.34 1.24 19.51
C TRP A 336 20.97 0.24 18.52
N VAL A 337 21.34 0.67 17.31
CA VAL A 337 21.98 -0.20 16.31
C VAL A 337 23.37 -0.60 16.80
N TYR A 338 24.12 0.35 17.38
CA TYR A 338 25.40 0.06 18.02
C TYR A 338 25.22 -0.90 19.19
N ALA A 339 24.25 -0.63 20.08
CA ALA A 339 23.95 -1.50 21.22
C ALA A 339 23.59 -2.93 20.78
N PHE A 340 22.82 -3.08 19.70
CA PHE A 340 22.46 -4.37 19.12
C PHE A 340 23.69 -5.13 18.59
N ILE A 341 24.58 -4.47 17.85
CA ILE A 341 25.80 -5.09 17.32
C ILE A 341 26.73 -5.49 18.47
N PHE A 342 26.94 -4.61 19.45
CA PHE A 342 27.74 -4.91 20.64
C PHE A 342 27.14 -6.07 21.46
N ALA A 343 25.82 -6.15 21.61
CA ALA A 343 25.15 -7.24 22.31
C ALA A 343 25.37 -8.58 21.59
N ILE A 344 25.27 -8.63 20.26
CA ILE A 344 25.51 -9.86 19.49
C ILE A 344 26.97 -10.31 19.60
N ILE A 345 27.92 -9.39 19.42
CA ILE A 345 29.35 -9.69 19.52
C ILE A 345 29.67 -10.13 20.95
N GLY A 346 29.21 -9.38 21.94
CA GLY A 346 29.43 -9.66 23.37
C GLY A 346 28.84 -11.01 23.79
N PHE A 347 27.63 -11.33 23.35
CA PHE A 347 27.01 -12.63 23.61
C PHE A 347 27.79 -13.78 22.93
N GLY A 348 28.27 -13.57 21.70
CA GLY A 348 29.11 -14.53 20.98
C GLY A 348 30.42 -14.83 21.71
N VAL A 349 31.11 -13.78 22.16
CA VAL A 349 32.35 -13.89 22.96
C VAL A 349 32.08 -14.57 24.30
N TYR A 350 31.07 -14.11 25.04
CA TYR A 350 30.69 -14.67 26.34
C TYR A 350 30.37 -16.16 26.25
N SER A 351 29.54 -16.56 25.29
CA SER A 351 29.16 -17.97 25.05
C SER A 351 30.38 -18.84 24.77
N THR A 352 31.35 -18.33 23.99
CA THR A 352 32.59 -19.03 23.64
C THR A 352 33.50 -19.19 24.85
N VAL A 353 33.74 -18.11 25.61
CA VAL A 353 34.56 -18.14 26.84
C VAL A 353 33.96 -19.08 27.89
N ARG A 354 32.63 -19.07 28.06
CA ARG A 354 31.94 -19.96 29.00
C ARG A 354 32.15 -21.42 28.65
N LYS A 355 32.09 -21.79 27.36
CA LYS A 355 32.34 -23.16 26.89
C LYS A 355 33.80 -23.58 27.09
N ILE A 356 34.76 -22.69 26.84
CA ILE A 356 36.19 -22.97 27.06
C ILE A 356 36.47 -23.19 28.55
N ARG A 357 35.96 -22.33 29.44
CA ARG A 357 36.12 -22.48 30.90
C ARG A 357 35.45 -23.75 31.43
N ALA A 358 34.27 -24.11 30.91
CA ALA A 358 33.60 -25.35 31.27
C ALA A 358 34.43 -26.58 30.87
N LYS A 359 35.06 -26.55 29.69
CA LYS A 359 35.93 -27.64 29.22
C LYS A 359 37.25 -27.72 30.00
N ALA A 360 37.91 -26.59 30.25
CA ALA A 360 39.13 -26.54 31.06
C ALA A 360 38.92 -27.01 32.52
N ARG A 361 37.72 -26.76 33.10
CA ARG A 361 37.35 -27.30 34.41
C ARG A 361 37.09 -28.81 34.42
N LEU A 362 36.74 -29.39 33.28
CA LEU A 362 36.56 -30.84 33.13
C LEU A 362 37.92 -31.52 32.91
N ASP A 363 38.80 -30.92 32.11
CA ASP A 363 40.12 -31.47 31.80
C ASP A 363 41.11 -31.32 32.98
N GLY A 364 40.94 -30.32 33.86
CA GLY A 364 41.75 -30.14 35.09
C GLY A 364 41.28 -30.96 36.31
N LYS A 365 40.29 -31.85 36.14
CA LYS A 365 39.80 -32.79 37.16
C LYS A 365 40.06 -34.26 36.79
N ALA A 366 40.84 -34.51 35.74
CA ALA A 366 41.24 -35.84 35.28
C ALA A 366 42.59 -36.25 35.83
#